data_AF-A0A1V5CL39-F1
#
_entry.id   AF-A0A1V5CL39-F1
#
_cell.length_a   1.000
_cell.length_b   1.000
_cell.length_c   1.000
_cell.angle_alpha   90.00
_cell.angle_beta   90.00
_cell.angle_gamma   90.00
#
_symmetry.space_group_name_H-M   'P 1'
#
loop_
_entity.id
_entity.type
_entity.pdbx_description
1 polymer ?
#
loop_
_entity_poly.entity_id
_entity_poly.type
_entity_poly.pdbx_seq_one_letter_code
_entity_poly.pdbx_strand_id
1 'polypeptide(L)'
;MRPKKIDDTVLLRLYQDEGKSQKEIAAFFGCTPPPVCRRLKKLLPKRTPEAFEKLTDKEKQFCVAMAEGKNQTDAALEAYDTESRKSAKVIGSNLMARPEIQSTISELMDIHGLTRDYRIKKLKKHVDDTDANISLRALDICNKLDNSYPPQRQINLNVNIELDPVDFTTLLCQFSNKRTSRR
;
A
#
# COMPACT_ATOMS: atom_id res chain seq x y z
N MET A 1 48.00 19.70 2.09
CA MET A 1 47.53 18.97 3.30
C MET A 1 46.46 17.96 2.90
N ARG A 2 46.66 16.67 3.16
CA ARG A 2 45.58 15.67 3.00
C ARG A 2 44.57 15.91 4.13
N PRO A 3 43.26 16.08 3.86
CA PRO A 3 42.29 16.28 4.93
C PRO A 3 42.29 15.04 5.84
N LYS A 4 42.34 15.27 7.15
CA LYS A 4 42.25 14.22 8.17
C LYS A 4 40.96 13.42 7.92
N LYS A 5 41.04 12.10 8.00
CA LYS A 5 39.91 11.18 7.81
C LYS A 5 38.86 11.53 8.88
N ILE A 6 37.66 11.93 8.46
CA ILE A 6 36.53 12.19 9.38
C ILE A 6 36.15 10.84 9.99
N ASP A 7 36.09 10.78 11.32
CA ASP A 7 35.66 9.58 12.04
C ASP A 7 34.13 9.50 12.03
N ASP A 8 33.59 8.43 11.45
CA ASP A 8 32.16 8.24 11.24
C ASP A 8 31.41 8.07 12.59
N THR A 9 32.06 7.54 13.63
CA THR A 9 31.46 7.32 14.95
C THR A 9 31.26 8.63 15.71
N VAL A 10 32.30 9.47 15.73
CA VAL A 10 32.28 10.80 16.37
C VAL A 10 31.34 11.73 15.62
N LEU A 11 31.29 11.64 14.28
CA LEU A 11 30.39 12.43 13.46
C LEU A 11 28.92 12.16 13.81
N LEU A 12 28.53 10.89 13.96
CA LEU A 12 27.16 10.51 14.31
C LEU A 12 26.79 10.99 15.71
N ARG A 13 27.68 10.84 16.69
CA ARG A 13 27.48 11.34 18.06
C ARG A 13 27.23 12.86 18.09
N LEU A 14 28.08 13.65 17.42
CA LEU A 14 27.93 15.11 17.38
C LEU A 14 26.63 15.55 16.68
N TYR A 15 26.17 14.80 15.69
CA TYR A 15 24.99 15.13 14.90
C TYR A 15 23.67 14.67 15.53
N GLN A 16 23.64 13.46 16.11
CA GLN A 16 22.43 12.83 16.66
C GLN A 16 22.25 13.10 18.15
N ASP A 17 23.32 12.98 18.95
CA ASP A 17 23.24 13.11 20.41
C ASP A 17 23.38 14.56 20.87
N GLU A 18 24.26 15.33 20.22
CA GLU A 18 24.55 16.72 20.59
C GLU A 18 23.81 17.76 19.72
N GLY A 19 23.19 17.34 18.61
CA GLY A 19 22.39 18.21 17.73
C GLY A 19 23.17 19.36 17.09
N LYS A 20 24.51 19.25 16.98
CA LYS A 20 25.36 20.32 16.46
C LYS A 20 25.13 20.58 14.98
N SER A 21 25.25 21.84 14.58
CA SER A 21 25.10 22.21 13.17
C SER A 21 26.26 21.67 12.33
N GLN A 22 26.02 21.42 11.03
CA GLN A 22 27.08 20.92 10.12
C GLN A 22 28.31 21.86 10.06
N LYS A 23 28.12 23.16 10.33
CA LYS A 23 29.20 24.16 10.39
C LYS A 23 30.07 23.97 11.64
N GLU A 24 29.46 23.74 12.79
CA GLU A 24 30.18 23.46 14.05
C GLU A 24 30.94 22.15 13.98
N ILE A 25 30.33 21.12 13.40
CA ILE A 25 30.98 19.82 13.17
C ILE A 25 32.19 19.99 12.24
N ALA A 26 32.05 20.78 11.17
CA ALA A 26 33.16 21.07 10.27
C ALA A 26 34.31 21.81 10.97
N ALA A 27 33.98 22.78 11.84
CA ALA A 27 34.97 23.47 12.67
C ALA A 27 35.68 22.51 13.64
N PHE A 28 34.95 21.58 14.26
CA PHE A 28 35.50 20.56 15.16
C PHE A 28 36.53 19.65 14.46
N PHE A 29 36.23 19.22 13.24
CA PHE A 29 37.15 18.39 12.44
C PHE A 29 38.21 19.20 11.67
N GLY A 30 38.19 20.54 11.75
CA GLY A 30 39.10 21.41 11.01
C GLY A 30 38.96 21.27 9.49
N CYS A 31 37.75 21.00 8.99
CA CYS A 31 37.48 20.86 7.55
C CYS A 31 36.38 21.82 7.09
N THR A 32 36.19 21.92 5.77
CA THR A 32 35.09 22.70 5.21
C THR A 32 33.75 21.94 5.39
N PRO A 33 32.60 22.63 5.38
CA PRO A 33 31.29 21.98 5.50
C PRO A 33 30.96 20.89 4.43
N PRO A 34 31.40 20.99 3.16
CA PRO A 34 31.02 20.01 2.13
C PRO A 34 31.49 18.56 2.39
N PRO A 35 32.72 18.29 2.89
CA PRO A 35 33.13 16.97 3.38
C PRO A 35 32.17 16.36 4.42
N VAL A 36 31.78 17.14 5.44
CA VAL A 36 30.86 16.71 6.50
C VAL A 36 29.49 16.37 5.92
N CYS A 37 28.94 17.25 5.07
CA CYS A 37 27.66 17.03 4.41
C CYS A 37 27.67 15.75 3.55
N ARG A 38 28.72 15.52 2.74
CA ARG A 38 28.88 14.30 1.94
C ARG A 38 28.99 13.04 2.80
N ARG A 39 29.61 13.14 3.98
CA ARG A 39 29.77 12.00 4.89
C ARG A 39 28.49 11.68 5.64
N LEU A 40 27.80 12.69 6.16
CA LEU A 40 26.48 12.56 6.77
C LEU A 40 25.46 11.94 5.80
N LYS A 41 25.44 12.37 4.53
CA LYS A 41 24.56 11.77 3.50
C LYS A 41 24.82 10.28 3.25
N LYS A 42 26.02 9.77 3.52
CA LYS A 42 26.36 8.35 3.36
C LYS A 42 26.04 7.53 4.61
N LEU A 43 26.13 8.15 5.79
CA LEU A 43 25.96 7.48 7.08
C LEU A 43 24.52 7.51 7.58
N LEU A 44 23.77 8.56 7.24
CA LEU A 44 22.36 8.64 7.54
C LEU A 44 21.58 7.76 6.54
N PRO A 45 20.57 6.99 6.99
CA PRO A 45 19.69 6.28 6.08
C PRO A 45 19.05 7.31 5.13
N LYS A 46 19.00 6.99 3.83
CA LYS A 46 18.35 7.83 2.84
C LYS A 46 16.91 8.07 3.30
N ARG A 47 16.57 9.33 3.59
CA ARG A 47 15.21 9.72 4.01
C ARG A 47 14.20 9.69 2.86
N THR A 48 14.69 9.55 1.64
CA THR A 48 13.88 9.45 0.42
C THR A 48 14.01 8.03 -0.12
N PRO A 49 12.88 7.35 -0.40
CA PRO A 49 12.89 6.03 -1.01
C PRO A 49 13.65 6.04 -2.34
N GLU A 50 14.36 4.98 -2.68
CA GLU A 50 15.12 4.95 -3.94
C GLU A 50 14.18 4.95 -5.14
N ALA A 51 12.97 4.40 -4.94
CA ALA A 51 11.91 4.42 -5.93
C ALA A 51 11.40 5.85 -6.23
N PHE A 52 11.49 6.81 -5.31
CA PHE A 52 11.00 8.19 -5.53
C PHE A 52 11.65 8.86 -6.74
N GLU A 53 12.91 8.57 -7.06
CA GLU A 53 13.59 9.23 -8.18
C GLU A 53 13.02 8.83 -9.55
N LYS A 54 12.38 7.66 -9.65
CA LYS A 54 11.78 7.15 -10.89
C LYS A 54 10.34 7.60 -11.09
N LEU A 55 9.66 8.00 -10.01
CA LEU A 55 8.26 8.39 -10.04
C LEU A 55 8.07 9.82 -10.54
N THR A 56 6.95 10.04 -11.23
CA THR A 56 6.46 11.38 -11.55
C THR A 56 5.99 12.10 -10.28
N ASP A 57 5.93 13.43 -10.32
CA ASP A 57 5.60 14.22 -9.13
C ASP A 57 4.17 13.96 -8.61
N LYS A 58 3.23 13.65 -9.50
CA LYS A 58 1.87 13.24 -9.13
C LYS A 58 1.85 11.87 -8.45
N GLU A 59 2.64 10.91 -8.93
CA GLU A 59 2.74 9.59 -8.30
C GLU A 59 3.39 9.69 -6.90
N LYS A 60 4.38 10.58 -6.73
CA LYS A 60 4.96 10.86 -5.41
C LYS A 60 3.91 11.39 -4.43
N GLN A 61 3.12 12.38 -4.85
CA GLN A 61 2.04 12.92 -4.03
C GLN A 61 1.02 11.84 -3.66
N PHE A 62 0.66 10.97 -4.61
CA PHE A 62 -0.20 9.82 -4.35
C PHE A 62 0.41 8.89 -3.29
N CYS A 63 1.69 8.53 -3.40
CA CYS A 63 2.38 7.69 -2.43
C CYS A 63 2.42 8.32 -1.03
N VAL A 64 2.65 9.63 -0.93
CA VAL A 64 2.64 10.35 0.35
C VAL A 64 1.24 10.35 0.98
N ALA A 65 0.20 10.68 0.21
CA ALA A 65 -1.18 10.65 0.67
C ALA A 65 -1.61 9.25 1.16
N MET A 66 -1.16 8.19 0.47
CA MET A 66 -1.39 6.81 0.90
C MET A 66 -0.67 6.48 2.21
N ALA A 67 0.58 6.93 2.39
CA ALA A 67 1.34 6.71 3.62
C ALA A 67 0.74 7.47 4.82
N GLU A 68 0.06 8.59 4.59
CA GLU A 68 -0.72 9.32 5.61
C GLU A 68 -2.01 8.59 6.02
N GLY A 69 -2.40 7.54 5.29
CA GLY A 69 -3.59 6.73 5.58
C GLY A 69 -4.86 7.17 4.85
N LYS A 70 -4.75 8.00 3.80
CA LYS A 70 -5.89 8.33 2.94
C LYS A 70 -6.31 7.13 2.10
N ASN A 71 -7.60 7.08 1.73
CA ASN A 71 -8.11 6.04 0.84
C ASN A 71 -7.57 6.25 -0.58
N GLN A 72 -7.44 5.18 -1.37
CA GLN A 72 -6.91 5.22 -2.74
C GLN A 72 -7.64 6.23 -3.64
N THR A 73 -8.96 6.34 -3.46
CA THR A 73 -9.81 7.25 -4.22
C THR A 73 -9.51 8.70 -3.88
N ASP A 74 -9.33 9.00 -2.60
CA ASP A 74 -9.14 10.36 -2.10
C ASP A 74 -7.69 10.81 -2.37
N ALA A 75 -6.72 9.91 -2.21
CA ALA A 75 -5.33 10.14 -2.59
C ALA A 75 -5.18 10.44 -4.10
N ALA A 76 -5.91 9.71 -4.95
CA ALA A 76 -5.90 9.97 -6.39
C ALA A 76 -6.57 11.30 -6.75
N LEU A 77 -7.61 11.68 -6.02
CA LEU A 77 -8.32 12.95 -6.21
C LEU A 77 -7.39 14.14 -5.92
N GLU A 78 -6.62 14.06 -4.82
CA GLU A 78 -5.65 15.07 -4.43
C GLU A 78 -4.42 15.13 -5.34
N ALA A 79 -3.88 13.97 -5.76
CA ALA A 79 -2.65 13.94 -6.56
C ALA A 79 -2.84 14.28 -8.05
N TYR A 80 -4.03 14.03 -8.60
CA TYR A 80 -4.32 14.23 -10.03
C TYR A 80 -5.38 15.31 -10.28
N ASP A 81 -5.89 15.97 -9.24
CA ASP A 81 -6.92 17.01 -9.31
C ASP A 81 -8.13 16.60 -10.16
N THR A 82 -8.61 15.36 -9.95
CA THR A 82 -9.69 14.82 -10.77
C THR A 82 -11.05 15.35 -10.33
N GLU A 83 -11.85 15.86 -11.27
CA GLU A 83 -13.19 16.39 -10.98
C GLU A 83 -14.20 15.32 -10.57
N SER A 84 -14.00 14.06 -11.00
CA SER A 84 -14.95 12.96 -10.79
C SER A 84 -14.38 11.86 -9.91
N ARG A 85 -15.12 11.52 -8.85
CA ARG A 85 -14.80 10.41 -7.94
C ARG A 85 -14.73 9.06 -8.65
N LYS A 86 -15.51 8.86 -9.72
CA LYS A 86 -15.46 7.62 -10.52
C LYS A 86 -14.12 7.47 -11.23
N SER A 87 -13.62 8.56 -11.82
CA SER A 87 -12.32 8.58 -12.48
C SER A 87 -11.19 8.37 -11.47
N ALA A 88 -11.25 9.05 -10.32
CA ALA A 88 -10.28 8.88 -9.22
C ALA A 88 -10.17 7.42 -8.75
N LYS A 89 -11.31 6.70 -8.69
CA LYS A 89 -11.33 5.28 -8.31
C LYS A 89 -10.55 4.41 -9.29
N VAL A 90 -10.74 4.63 -10.59
CA VAL A 90 -10.03 3.87 -11.64
C VAL A 90 -8.54 4.19 -11.59
N ILE A 91 -8.17 5.46 -11.46
CA ILE A 91 -6.78 5.91 -11.36
C ILE A 91 -6.10 5.30 -10.13
N GLY A 92 -6.71 5.39 -8.95
CA GLY A 92 -6.16 4.83 -7.72
C GLY A 92 -5.95 3.31 -7.80
N SER A 93 -6.92 2.58 -8.37
CA SER A 93 -6.79 1.13 -8.58
C SER A 93 -5.65 0.79 -9.55
N ASN A 94 -5.51 1.54 -10.64
CA ASN A 94 -4.45 1.32 -11.63
C ASN A 94 -3.06 1.64 -11.07
N LEU A 95 -2.93 2.71 -10.28
CA LEU A 95 -1.67 3.08 -9.63
C LEU A 95 -1.24 2.02 -8.61
N MET A 96 -2.18 1.53 -7.80
CA MET A 96 -1.91 0.48 -6.82
C MET A 96 -1.55 -0.87 -7.44
N ALA A 97 -1.93 -1.13 -8.69
CA ALA A 97 -1.51 -2.34 -9.40
C ALA A 97 -0.03 -2.30 -9.82
N ARG A 98 0.61 -1.13 -9.83
CA ARG A 98 2.01 -1.00 -10.24
C ARG A 98 2.95 -1.37 -9.08
N PRO A 99 3.91 -2.28 -9.30
CA PRO A 99 4.81 -2.73 -8.23
C PRO A 99 5.74 -1.62 -7.73
N GLU A 100 6.10 -0.67 -8.59
CA GLU A 100 6.93 0.50 -8.23
C GLU A 100 6.26 1.37 -7.16
N ILE A 101 4.95 1.62 -7.33
CA ILE A 101 4.14 2.40 -6.38
C ILE A 101 4.03 1.65 -5.05
N GLN A 102 3.79 0.34 -5.08
CA GLN A 102 3.70 -0.48 -3.87
C GLN A 102 5.03 -0.51 -3.08
N SER A 103 6.17 -0.70 -3.77
CA SER A 103 7.50 -0.63 -3.14
C SER A 103 7.72 0.72 -2.49
N THR A 104 7.38 1.80 -3.20
CA THR A 104 7.53 3.18 -2.71
C THR A 104 6.72 3.42 -1.44
N ILE A 105 5.46 2.98 -1.41
CA ILE A 105 4.60 3.09 -0.22
C ILE A 105 5.19 2.27 0.94
N SER A 106 5.70 1.07 0.68
CA SER A 106 6.33 0.24 1.72
C SER A 106 7.56 0.91 2.32
N GLU A 107 8.44 1.45 1.48
CA GLU A 107 9.63 2.18 1.92
C GLU A 107 9.25 3.44 2.73
N LEU A 108 8.22 4.18 2.31
CA LEU A 108 7.71 5.32 3.07
C LEU A 108 7.19 4.90 4.45
N MET A 109 6.40 3.82 4.53
CA MET A 109 5.93 3.31 5.81
C MET A 109 7.11 2.93 6.73
N ASP A 110 8.14 2.28 6.18
CA ASP A 110 9.34 1.92 6.94
C ASP A 110 10.09 3.16 7.45
N ILE A 111 10.22 4.20 6.63
CA ILE A 111 10.81 5.50 7.02
C ILE A 111 10.02 6.16 8.16
N HIS A 112 8.69 6.07 8.12
CA HIS A 112 7.80 6.56 9.18
C HIS A 112 7.72 5.63 10.40
N GLY A 113 8.51 4.55 10.44
CA GLY A 113 8.60 3.64 11.58
C GLY A 113 7.54 2.54 11.60
N LEU A 114 6.68 2.43 10.58
CA LEU A 114 5.73 1.33 10.37
C LEU A 114 6.42 0.09 9.76
N THR A 115 7.58 -0.26 10.30
CA THR A 115 8.35 -1.42 9.85
C THR A 115 7.57 -2.72 10.07
N ARG A 116 7.95 -3.76 9.33
CA ARG A 116 7.40 -5.11 9.53
C ARG A 116 7.50 -5.56 10.99
N ASP A 117 8.64 -5.30 11.62
CA ASP A 117 8.88 -5.66 13.03
C ASP A 117 7.97 -4.89 13.98
N TYR A 118 7.78 -3.58 13.75
CA TYR A 118 6.84 -2.79 14.54
C TYR A 118 5.42 -3.35 14.43
N ARG A 119 4.97 -3.69 13.22
CA ARG A 119 3.65 -4.29 12.98
C ARG A 119 3.49 -5.64 13.69
N ILE A 120 4.49 -6.51 13.63
CA ILE A 120 4.48 -7.81 14.34
C ILE A 120 4.40 -7.60 15.85
N LYS A 121 5.23 -6.71 16.41
CA LYS A 121 5.20 -6.39 17.84
C LYS A 121 3.84 -5.84 18.27
N LYS A 122 3.26 -4.96 17.45
CA LYS A 122 1.93 -4.39 17.71
C LYS A 122 0.84 -5.47 17.63
N LEU A 123 0.89 -6.35 16.64
CA LEU A 123 -0.05 -7.46 16.51
C LEU A 123 0.05 -8.43 17.70
N LYS A 124 1.27 -8.79 18.13
CA LYS A 124 1.48 -9.59 19.34
C LYS A 124 0.80 -8.96 20.55
N LYS A 125 0.99 -7.65 20.76
CA LYS A 125 0.33 -6.93 21.85
C LYS A 125 -1.20 -7.02 21.78
N HIS A 126 -1.79 -7.05 20.59
CA HIS A 126 -3.24 -7.21 20.41
C HIS A 126 -3.71 -8.65 20.63
N VAL A 127 -2.88 -9.66 20.33
CA VAL A 127 -3.18 -11.06 20.67
C VAL A 127 -3.20 -11.25 22.18
N ASP A 128 -2.24 -10.64 22.89
CA ASP A 128 -2.11 -10.72 24.35
C ASP A 128 -3.03 -9.73 25.10
N ASP A 129 -3.95 -9.05 24.38
CA ASP A 129 -4.83 -8.04 24.98
C ASP A 129 -5.93 -8.67 25.83
N THR A 130 -6.39 -7.94 26.86
CA THR A 130 -7.38 -8.47 27.82
C THR A 130 -8.79 -8.56 27.23
N ASP A 131 -9.13 -7.69 26.27
CA ASP A 131 -10.41 -7.75 25.58
C ASP A 131 -10.42 -8.91 24.57
N ALA A 132 -11.29 -9.89 24.84
CA ALA A 132 -11.48 -11.06 24.00
C ALA A 132 -11.80 -10.69 22.55
N ASN A 133 -12.54 -9.61 22.28
CA ASN A 133 -12.89 -9.23 20.91
C ASN A 133 -11.67 -8.77 20.11
N ILE A 134 -10.75 -8.04 20.74
CA ILE A 134 -9.52 -7.56 20.12
C ILE A 134 -8.57 -8.74 19.90
N SER A 135 -8.40 -9.58 20.92
CA SER A 135 -7.56 -10.79 20.87
C SER A 135 -8.03 -11.76 19.78
N LEU A 136 -9.35 -12.05 19.68
CA LEU A 136 -9.91 -12.92 18.65
C LEU A 136 -9.67 -12.39 17.23
N ARG A 137 -9.83 -11.09 17.00
CA ARG A 137 -9.54 -10.48 15.68
C ARG A 137 -8.04 -10.53 15.35
N ALA A 138 -7.18 -10.30 16.35
CA ALA A 138 -5.74 -10.38 16.15
C ALA A 138 -5.31 -11.81 15.79
N LEU A 139 -5.86 -12.83 16.48
CA LEU A 139 -5.65 -14.24 16.16
C LEU A 139 -6.14 -14.61 14.76
N ASP A 140 -7.33 -14.14 14.36
CA ASP A 140 -7.85 -14.34 13.00
C ASP A 140 -6.91 -13.75 11.93
N ILE A 141 -6.38 -12.55 12.17
CA ILE A 141 -5.37 -11.94 11.28
C ILE A 141 -4.08 -12.78 11.24
N CYS A 142 -3.58 -13.26 12.39
CA CYS A 142 -2.40 -14.14 12.43
C CYS A 142 -2.60 -15.41 11.58
N ASN A 143 -3.73 -16.09 11.73
CA ASN A 143 -4.05 -17.31 10.98
C ASN A 143 -4.19 -17.05 9.47
N LYS A 144 -4.69 -15.87 9.08
CA LYS A 144 -4.74 -15.44 7.67
C LYS A 144 -3.35 -15.21 7.09
N LEU A 145 -2.43 -14.62 7.85
CA LEU A 145 -1.06 -14.36 7.42
C LEU A 145 -0.25 -15.65 7.25
N ASP A 146 -0.48 -16.64 8.10
CA ASP A 146 0.15 -17.96 8.05
C ASP A 146 -0.52 -18.91 7.02
N ASN A 147 -1.58 -18.46 6.34
CA ASN A 147 -2.39 -19.26 5.43
C ASN A 147 -2.93 -20.56 6.04
N SER A 148 -3.08 -20.61 7.37
CA SER A 148 -3.64 -21.77 8.08
C SER A 148 -5.15 -21.91 7.86
N TYR A 149 -5.80 -20.87 7.30
CA TYR A 149 -7.16 -20.97 6.77
C TYR A 149 -7.18 -21.61 5.38
N PRO A 150 -8.09 -22.57 5.13
CA PRO A 150 -8.34 -23.03 3.78
C PRO A 150 -8.84 -21.83 2.94
N PRO A 151 -8.36 -21.66 1.69
CA PRO A 151 -8.82 -20.57 0.84
C PRO A 151 -10.33 -20.69 0.65
N GLN A 152 -11.07 -19.64 1.04
CA GLN A 152 -12.51 -19.55 0.80
C GLN A 152 -12.74 -19.56 -0.72
N ARG A 153 -13.15 -20.71 -1.26
CA ARG A 153 -13.54 -20.84 -2.67
C ARG A 153 -14.88 -20.12 -2.87
N GLN A 154 -14.84 -18.83 -3.18
CA GLN A 154 -16.02 -18.10 -3.63
C GLN A 154 -16.20 -18.38 -5.13
N ILE A 155 -17.12 -19.28 -5.47
CA ILE A 155 -17.47 -19.58 -6.86
C ILE A 155 -18.53 -18.55 -7.28
N ASN A 156 -18.12 -17.52 -8.03
CA ASN A 156 -19.05 -16.62 -8.68
C ASN A 156 -19.63 -17.30 -9.93
N LEU A 157 -20.82 -17.89 -9.80
CA LEU A 157 -21.58 -18.46 -10.91
C LEU A 157 -22.37 -17.36 -11.61
N ASN A 158 -21.86 -16.83 -12.72
CA ASN A 158 -22.66 -16.05 -13.65
C ASN A 158 -23.41 -17.00 -14.59
N VAL A 159 -24.70 -17.23 -14.33
CA VAL A 159 -25.58 -17.99 -15.21
C VAL A 159 -26.29 -17.02 -16.16
N ASN A 160 -25.88 -16.98 -17.42
CA ASN A 160 -26.67 -16.36 -18.48
C ASN A 160 -27.70 -17.39 -18.96
N ILE A 161 -28.95 -17.21 -18.55
CA ILE A 161 -30.07 -18.02 -19.04
C ILE A 161 -30.64 -17.29 -20.26
N GLU A 162 -30.32 -17.79 -21.45
CA GLU A 162 -31.06 -17.44 -22.65
C GLU A 162 -32.39 -18.20 -22.61
N LEU A 163 -33.46 -17.49 -22.28
CA LEU A 163 -34.82 -18.02 -22.37
C LEU A 163 -35.27 -17.90 -23.83
N ASP A 164 -35.31 -19.02 -24.54
CA ASP A 164 -35.98 -19.07 -25.83
C ASP A 164 -37.47 -18.75 -25.64
N PRO A 165 -38.07 -17.90 -26.49
CA PRO A 165 -39.48 -17.63 -26.43
C PRO A 165 -40.26 -18.92 -26.68
N VAL A 166 -41.04 -19.34 -25.68
CA VAL A 166 -41.93 -20.48 -25.80
C VAL A 166 -42.97 -20.17 -26.88
N ASP A 167 -42.90 -20.88 -28.01
CA ASP A 167 -43.84 -20.70 -29.11
C ASP A 167 -45.18 -21.38 -28.78
N PHE A 168 -46.08 -20.62 -28.16
CA PHE A 168 -47.42 -21.06 -27.78
C PHE A 168 -48.29 -21.49 -28.97
N THR A 169 -47.91 -21.15 -30.21
CA THR A 169 -48.68 -21.54 -31.40
C THR A 169 -48.64 -23.05 -31.63
N THR A 170 -47.50 -23.69 -31.39
CA THR A 170 -47.34 -25.15 -31.53
C THR A 170 -48.12 -25.92 -30.47
N LEU A 171 -48.16 -25.41 -29.24
CA LEU A 171 -48.93 -25.99 -28.14
C LEU A 171 -50.45 -25.91 -28.40
N LEU A 172 -50.95 -24.77 -28.88
CA LEU A 172 -52.38 -24.60 -29.17
C LEU A 172 -52.86 -25.49 -30.34
N CYS A 173 -51.99 -25.75 -31.32
CA CYS A 173 -52.31 -26.62 -32.46
C CYS A 173 -52.52 -28.09 -32.02
N GLN A 174 -51.78 -28.56 -31.01
CA GLN A 174 -51.92 -29.91 -30.45
C GLN A 174 -53.23 -30.13 -29.69
N PHE A 175 -53.80 -29.07 -29.08
CA PHE A 175 -55.09 -29.15 -28.39
C PHE A 175 -56.31 -29.03 -29.31
N SER A 176 -56.15 -28.41 -30.48
CA SER A 176 -57.23 -28.27 -31.47
C SER A 176 -57.57 -29.60 -32.17
N ASN A 177 -56.56 -30.40 -32.52
CA ASN A 177 -56.74 -31.65 -33.29
C ASN A 177 -57.39 -32.82 -32.51
N LYS A 178 -57.62 -32.69 -31.19
CA LYS A 178 -58.25 -33.76 -30.38
C LYS A 178 -59.78 -33.65 -30.24
N ARG A 179 -60.42 -32.62 -30.81
CA ARG A 179 -61.89 -32.42 -30.65
C ARG A 179 -62.75 -32.89 -31.83
N THR A 180 -62.19 -33.41 -32.91
CA THR A 180 -62.94 -33.78 -34.13
C THR A 180 -63.13 -35.28 -34.38
N SER A 181 -62.77 -36.15 -33.43
CA SER A 181 -63.04 -37.60 -33.51
C SER A 181 -63.94 -38.09 -32.37
N ARG A 182 -65.20 -37.66 -32.40
CA ARG A 182 -66.33 -38.36 -31.76
C ARG A 182 -67.57 -38.14 -32.63
N ARG A 183 -67.76 -39.02 -33.60
CA ARG A 183 -69.05 -39.38 -34.19
C ARG A 183 -69.25 -40.87 -33.98
#